data_AF-C2KY61-F1
#
_entry.id   AF-C2KY61-F1
#
_cell.length_a   1.000
_cell.length_b   1.000
_cell.length_c   1.000
_cell.angle_alpha   90.00
_cell.angle_beta   90.00
_cell.angle_gamma   90.00
#
_symmetry.space_group_name_H-M   'P 1'
#
loop_
_entity.id
_entity.type
_entity.pdbx_description
1 polymer ?
#
loop_
_entity_poly.entity_id
_entity_poly.type
_entity_poly.pdbx_seq_one_letter_code
_entity_poly.pdbx_strand_id
1 'polypeptide(L)'
;MVVVFEFLSREPIENVITAMNFQVDKLVFFGNHEDIISQKEKTENFLKKYCAVESIVFLPLSGSNLQSVLETMRKEIELELSKKAKLFFDITGGESLMLVAFGMLSREYETSMHMYDIFKGKLLELNAESLHCNEAKEEPFNRDKQNDEVNAYELNVEFLNDKQHKGISGIATKRTIPMSLDKLIEMHGGVINYKLQKDIKDVPDEESREDILKIRKVMKQHSEHWNPFSEFLRENMNPDEEGRVYRKETTVLKALADSSNKLKSAHKFYQIMEDLARAGAILDLKHSEGKYQFRFKNKAIKGYLWDGGSILELYTYLQEKGHSDECRVGVHLDWDGVLEGPAGIDVLNEIDVLSLQGYIPSFISCKSGKLSPQQCLHALYELDTVAHRFGGKYAKKRLVVTSEINEVYQERALEMGIELKVE
;
A
#
# COMPACT_ATOMS: atom_id res chain seq x y z
N MET A 1 26.51 -14.89 -18.08
CA MET A 1 25.24 -14.21 -18.37
C MET A 1 24.12 -14.99 -17.72
N VAL A 2 23.38 -14.37 -16.81
CA VAL A 2 22.13 -14.85 -16.21
C VAL A 2 20.97 -14.26 -17.02
N VAL A 3 20.15 -15.13 -17.58
CA VAL A 3 18.96 -14.75 -18.35
C VAL A 3 17.73 -15.30 -17.65
N VAL A 4 16.77 -14.43 -17.40
CA VAL A 4 15.48 -14.81 -16.83
C VAL A 4 14.41 -14.66 -17.90
N PHE A 5 13.62 -15.71 -18.09
CA PHE A 5 12.40 -15.65 -18.88
C PHE A 5 11.21 -15.57 -17.95
N GLU A 6 10.29 -14.67 -18.27
CA GLU A 6 9.14 -14.35 -17.42
C GLU A 6 7.92 -14.06 -18.29
N PHE A 7 6.71 -14.30 -17.76
CA PHE A 7 5.50 -13.77 -18.35
C PHE A 7 5.22 -12.35 -17.83
N LEU A 8 4.98 -11.41 -18.75
CA LEU A 8 4.64 -10.04 -18.42
C LEU A 8 3.28 -9.96 -17.72
N SER A 9 3.30 -9.72 -16.42
CA SER A 9 2.12 -9.55 -15.59
C SER A 9 1.58 -8.12 -15.65
N ARG A 10 0.27 -7.99 -15.40
CA ARG A 10 -0.36 -6.69 -15.13
C ARG A 10 0.07 -6.12 -13.78
N GLU A 11 0.52 -6.99 -12.87
CA GLU A 11 1.03 -6.62 -11.56
C GLU A 11 2.53 -6.25 -11.67
N PRO A 12 2.90 -4.97 -11.58
CA PRO A 12 4.27 -4.54 -11.90
C PRO A 12 5.33 -5.18 -11.00
N ILE A 13 4.98 -5.55 -9.76
CA ILE A 13 5.92 -6.14 -8.80
C ILE A 13 6.41 -7.52 -9.23
N GLU A 14 5.54 -8.30 -9.87
CA GLU A 14 5.88 -9.63 -10.36
C GLU A 14 6.99 -9.51 -11.41
N ASN A 15 6.86 -8.54 -12.33
CA ASN A 15 7.80 -8.30 -13.43
C ASN A 15 9.21 -7.86 -13.00
N VAL A 16 9.41 -7.46 -11.74
CA VAL A 16 10.67 -6.85 -11.30
C VAL A 16 11.28 -7.54 -10.09
N ILE A 17 10.51 -8.31 -9.33
CA ILE A 17 10.92 -8.83 -8.02
C ILE A 17 12.19 -9.69 -8.08
N THR A 18 12.36 -10.48 -9.14
CA THR A 18 13.57 -11.29 -9.31
C THR A 18 14.79 -10.44 -9.56
N ALA A 19 14.71 -9.45 -10.45
CA ALA A 19 15.80 -8.51 -10.71
C ALA A 19 16.08 -7.56 -9.53
N MET A 20 15.08 -7.34 -8.67
CA MET A 20 15.23 -6.64 -7.40
C MET A 20 16.01 -7.44 -6.35
N ASN A 21 16.10 -8.76 -6.48
CA ASN A 21 16.74 -9.64 -5.49
C ASN A 21 17.99 -10.36 -6.01
N PHE A 22 18.19 -10.38 -7.33
CA PHE A 22 19.32 -11.00 -8.00
C PHE A 22 19.86 -10.10 -9.11
N GLN A 23 21.15 -10.22 -9.38
CA GLN A 23 21.75 -9.65 -10.57
C GLN A 23 21.34 -10.46 -11.81
N VAL A 24 20.52 -9.85 -12.66
CA VAL A 24 20.04 -10.42 -13.91
C VAL A 24 20.61 -9.59 -15.07
N ASP A 25 21.29 -10.26 -15.99
CA ASP A 25 21.94 -9.58 -17.13
C ASP A 25 20.92 -9.31 -18.25
N LYS A 26 19.97 -10.22 -18.46
CA LYS A 26 18.91 -10.10 -19.46
C LYS A 26 17.57 -10.62 -18.96
N LEU A 27 16.50 -9.88 -19.25
CA LEU A 27 15.12 -10.30 -19.07
C LEU A 27 14.42 -10.48 -20.42
N VAL A 28 13.71 -11.59 -20.58
CA VAL A 28 12.84 -11.86 -21.72
C VAL A 28 11.42 -12.04 -21.23
N PHE A 29 10.59 -11.05 -21.52
CA PHE A 29 9.18 -11.05 -21.20
C PHE A 29 8.36 -11.59 -22.36
N PHE A 30 7.51 -12.56 -22.06
CA PHE A 30 6.44 -13.00 -22.94
C PHE A 30 5.11 -12.41 -22.49
N GLY A 31 4.31 -11.84 -23.38
CA GLY A 31 3.03 -11.24 -22.98
C GLY A 31 2.06 -11.17 -24.14
N ASN A 32 0.78 -10.92 -23.86
CA ASN A 32 -0.14 -10.55 -24.93
C ASN A 32 0.16 -9.11 -25.40
N HIS A 33 -0.40 -8.71 -26.55
CA HIS A 33 -0.14 -7.38 -27.10
C HIS A 33 -0.58 -6.23 -26.18
N GLU A 34 -1.69 -6.37 -25.47
CA GLU A 34 -2.26 -5.31 -24.61
C GLU A 34 -1.39 -5.07 -23.36
N ASP A 35 -0.93 -6.15 -22.73
CA ASP A 35 -0.07 -6.09 -21.55
C ASP A 35 1.30 -5.52 -21.92
N ILE A 36 1.86 -5.88 -23.09
CA ILE A 36 3.11 -5.28 -23.58
C ILE A 36 2.94 -3.77 -23.80
N ILE A 37 1.86 -3.33 -24.46
CA ILE A 37 1.61 -1.91 -24.69
C ILE A 37 1.51 -1.15 -23.37
N SER A 38 0.83 -1.71 -22.37
CA SER A 38 0.57 -1.02 -21.11
C SER A 38 1.73 -1.07 -20.10
N GLN A 39 2.57 -2.12 -20.12
CA GLN A 39 3.59 -2.35 -19.09
C GLN A 39 5.01 -2.08 -19.54
N LYS A 40 5.30 -2.18 -20.85
CA LYS A 40 6.68 -2.19 -21.39
C LYS A 40 7.51 -1.01 -20.90
N GLU A 41 7.04 0.21 -21.11
CA GLU A 41 7.83 1.42 -20.85
C GLU A 41 8.17 1.56 -19.36
N LYS A 42 7.17 1.49 -18.48
CA LYS A 42 7.39 1.60 -17.03
C LYS A 42 8.24 0.46 -16.46
N THR A 43 8.04 -0.77 -16.93
CA THR A 43 8.83 -1.94 -16.49
C THR A 43 10.29 -1.80 -16.95
N GLU A 44 10.51 -1.43 -18.21
CA GLU A 44 11.85 -1.23 -18.77
C GLU A 44 12.61 -0.10 -18.06
N ASN A 45 11.94 1.03 -17.81
CA ASN A 45 12.50 2.16 -17.08
C ASN A 45 12.88 1.78 -15.65
N PHE A 46 12.01 1.08 -14.92
CA PHE A 46 12.28 0.64 -13.55
C PHE A 46 13.48 -0.33 -13.48
N LEU A 47 13.50 -1.35 -14.35
CA LEU A 47 14.55 -2.37 -14.38
C LEU A 47 15.92 -1.79 -14.73
N LYS A 48 15.99 -0.85 -15.69
CA LYS A 48 17.24 -0.17 -16.03
C LYS A 48 17.70 0.75 -14.90
N LYS A 49 16.80 1.56 -14.36
CA LYS A 49 17.10 2.58 -13.35
C LYS A 49 17.53 1.97 -12.03
N TYR A 50 16.82 0.96 -11.53
CA TYR A 50 17.05 0.40 -10.21
C TYR A 50 17.80 -0.93 -10.26
N CYS A 51 17.44 -1.81 -11.20
CA CYS A 51 17.98 -3.17 -11.28
C CYS A 51 19.19 -3.31 -12.22
N ALA A 52 19.62 -2.24 -12.90
CA ALA A 52 20.76 -2.27 -13.82
C ALA A 52 20.71 -3.44 -14.84
N VAL A 53 19.51 -3.82 -15.30
CA VAL A 53 19.35 -4.86 -16.32
C VAL A 53 19.67 -4.24 -17.68
N GLU A 54 20.68 -4.76 -18.37
CA GLU A 54 21.19 -4.17 -19.61
C GLU A 54 20.31 -4.50 -20.82
N SER A 55 19.79 -5.73 -20.88
CA SER A 55 18.99 -6.21 -22.01
C SER A 55 17.60 -6.64 -21.56
N ILE A 56 16.58 -5.98 -22.09
CA ILE A 56 15.17 -6.28 -21.78
C ILE A 56 14.45 -6.46 -23.11
N VAL A 57 13.82 -7.62 -23.30
CA VAL A 57 13.13 -7.98 -24.54
C VAL A 57 11.68 -8.32 -24.23
N PHE A 58 10.76 -7.79 -25.03
CA PHE A 58 9.33 -8.07 -24.91
C PHE A 58 8.84 -8.76 -26.18
N LEU A 59 8.20 -9.91 -26.03
CA LEU A 59 7.78 -10.76 -27.13
C LEU A 59 6.28 -11.06 -27.03
N PRO A 60 5.50 -10.69 -28.07
CA PRO A 60 4.08 -10.99 -28.09
C PRO A 60 3.83 -12.48 -28.27
N LEU A 61 2.87 -13.02 -27.53
CA LEU A 61 2.38 -14.38 -27.69
C LEU A 61 0.94 -14.38 -28.22
N SER A 62 0.67 -15.27 -29.17
CA SER A 62 -0.68 -15.59 -29.63
C SER A 62 -1.32 -16.57 -28.63
N GLY A 63 -2.11 -16.07 -27.68
CA GLY A 63 -2.79 -16.90 -26.67
C GLY A 63 -3.81 -17.91 -27.22
N SER A 64 -4.01 -18.00 -28.54
CA SER A 64 -5.02 -18.86 -29.16
C SER A 64 -4.61 -20.32 -29.28
N ASN A 65 -3.31 -20.66 -29.21
CA ASN A 65 -2.88 -22.06 -29.11
C ASN A 65 -1.53 -22.24 -28.40
N LEU A 66 -1.41 -23.32 -27.61
CA LEU A 66 -0.21 -23.65 -26.83
C LEU A 66 1.02 -23.96 -27.71
N GLN A 67 0.83 -24.55 -28.88
CA GLN A 67 1.94 -24.98 -29.73
C GLN A 67 2.72 -23.76 -30.28
N SER A 68 2.02 -22.72 -30.71
CA SER A 68 2.62 -21.47 -31.19
C SER A 68 3.34 -20.71 -30.08
N VAL A 69 2.78 -20.75 -28.86
CA VAL A 69 3.42 -20.23 -27.65
C VAL A 69 4.74 -20.96 -27.40
N LEU A 70 4.71 -22.28 -27.35
CA LEU A 70 5.90 -23.10 -27.15
C LEU A 70 6.95 -22.85 -28.24
N GLU A 71 6.57 -22.80 -29.51
CA GLU A 71 7.49 -22.52 -30.63
C GLU A 71 8.19 -21.17 -30.49
N THR A 72 7.44 -20.13 -30.11
CA THR A 72 8.01 -18.80 -29.89
C THR A 72 8.98 -18.79 -28.71
N MET A 73 8.61 -19.41 -27.59
CA MET A 73 9.46 -19.50 -26.40
C MET A 73 10.72 -20.34 -26.67
N ARG A 74 10.60 -21.50 -27.34
CA ARG A 74 11.73 -22.38 -27.70
C ARG A 74 12.79 -21.63 -28.49
N LYS A 75 12.38 -20.88 -29.51
CA LYS A 75 13.29 -20.13 -30.37
C LYS A 75 14.19 -19.20 -29.55
N GLU A 76 13.64 -18.52 -28.56
CA GLU A 76 14.39 -17.56 -27.73
C GLU A 76 15.22 -18.26 -26.65
N ILE A 77 14.72 -19.36 -26.08
CA ILE A 77 15.48 -20.21 -25.16
C ILE A 77 16.73 -20.75 -25.87
N GLU A 78 16.57 -21.34 -27.05
CA GLU A 78 17.66 -21.90 -27.85
C GLU A 78 18.67 -20.84 -28.28
N LEU A 79 18.21 -19.64 -28.61
CA LEU A 79 19.07 -18.50 -28.91
C LEU A 79 19.99 -18.17 -27.73
N GLU A 80 19.45 -18.11 -26.51
CA GLU A 80 20.25 -17.79 -25.33
C GLU A 80 21.13 -18.97 -24.85
N LEU A 81 20.66 -20.21 -25.02
CA LEU A 81 21.49 -21.40 -24.81
C LEU A 81 22.71 -21.41 -25.75
N SER A 82 22.54 -21.02 -27.02
CA SER A 82 23.65 -20.95 -27.98
C SER A 82 24.76 -19.98 -27.55
N LYS A 83 24.42 -18.99 -26.72
CA LYS A 83 25.35 -18.02 -26.11
C LYS A 83 25.94 -18.49 -24.78
N LYS A 84 25.69 -19.75 -24.39
CA LYS A 84 26.09 -20.35 -23.10
C LYS A 84 25.56 -19.56 -21.89
N ALA A 85 24.36 -18.99 -22.02
CA ALA A 85 23.69 -18.31 -20.93
C ALA A 85 23.19 -19.30 -19.86
N LYS A 86 23.13 -18.85 -18.61
CA LYS A 86 22.48 -19.57 -17.51
C LYS A 86 21.03 -19.11 -17.44
N LEU A 87 20.11 -20.03 -17.67
CA LEU A 87 18.69 -19.70 -17.85
C LEU A 87 17.89 -20.01 -16.59
N PHE A 88 16.87 -19.19 -16.32
CA PHE A 88 15.89 -19.39 -15.27
C PHE A 88 14.51 -18.98 -15.76
N PHE A 89 13.48 -19.68 -15.29
CA PHE A 89 12.09 -19.30 -15.55
C PHE A 89 11.47 -18.73 -14.28
N ASP A 90 11.04 -17.47 -14.37
CA ASP A 90 10.24 -16.84 -13.34
C ASP A 90 8.76 -17.06 -13.64
N ILE A 91 8.08 -17.72 -12.72
CA ILE A 91 6.65 -18.01 -12.78
C ILE A 91 5.86 -17.27 -11.69
N THR A 92 6.41 -16.16 -11.17
CA THR A 92 5.73 -15.29 -10.20
C THR A 92 4.43 -14.74 -10.76
N GLY A 93 4.46 -14.31 -12.03
CA GLY A 93 3.29 -13.88 -12.76
C GLY A 93 2.80 -14.89 -13.81
N GLY A 94 1.77 -14.47 -14.52
CA GLY A 94 1.27 -15.14 -15.72
C GLY A 94 0.05 -16.02 -15.56
N GLU A 95 -0.59 -16.27 -16.70
CA GLU A 95 -1.85 -17.01 -16.79
C GLU A 95 -1.62 -18.53 -16.87
N SER A 96 -2.67 -19.30 -16.58
CA SER A 96 -2.64 -20.77 -16.50
C SER A 96 -1.95 -21.46 -17.69
N LEU A 97 -2.19 -21.00 -18.92
CA LEU A 97 -1.58 -21.60 -20.12
C LEU A 97 -0.05 -21.39 -20.19
N MET A 98 0.42 -20.24 -19.70
CA MET A 98 1.83 -19.88 -19.71
C MET A 98 2.60 -20.66 -18.65
N LEU A 99 1.99 -20.85 -17.49
CA LEU A 99 2.55 -21.70 -16.43
C LEU A 99 2.71 -23.15 -16.92
N VAL A 100 1.76 -23.66 -17.69
CA VAL A 100 1.88 -24.97 -18.34
C VAL A 100 3.03 -24.98 -19.35
N ALA A 101 3.16 -23.94 -20.18
CA ALA A 101 4.24 -23.84 -21.15
C ALA A 101 5.63 -23.81 -20.48
N PHE A 102 5.81 -22.99 -19.44
CA PHE A 102 7.06 -22.97 -18.66
C PHE A 102 7.35 -24.32 -18.01
N GLY A 103 6.34 -25.02 -17.48
CA GLY A 103 6.51 -26.36 -16.93
C GLY A 103 6.99 -27.38 -17.97
N MET A 104 6.42 -27.35 -19.18
CA MET A 104 6.85 -28.21 -20.29
C MET A 104 8.29 -27.91 -20.72
N LEU A 105 8.61 -26.63 -20.91
CA LEU A 105 9.93 -26.17 -21.36
C LEU A 105 11.00 -26.37 -20.28
N SER A 106 10.63 -26.27 -18.99
CA SER A 106 11.55 -26.51 -17.88
C SER A 106 12.04 -27.95 -17.90
N ARG A 107 11.15 -28.90 -18.19
CA ARG A 107 11.52 -30.31 -18.36
C ARG A 107 12.31 -30.55 -19.65
N GLU A 108 11.93 -29.91 -20.75
CA GLU A 108 12.57 -30.07 -22.07
C GLU A 108 14.03 -29.60 -22.06
N TYR A 109 14.33 -28.49 -21.38
CA TYR A 109 15.66 -27.86 -21.35
C TYR A 109 16.40 -28.01 -20.01
N GLU A 110 15.86 -28.77 -19.06
CA GLU A 110 16.39 -28.91 -17.69
C GLU A 110 16.60 -27.56 -16.96
N THR A 111 15.72 -26.59 -17.24
CA THR A 111 15.82 -25.22 -16.72
C THR A 111 15.11 -25.10 -15.37
N SER A 112 15.79 -24.50 -14.40
CA SER A 112 15.21 -24.28 -13.07
C SER A 112 14.11 -23.21 -13.11
N MET A 113 13.05 -23.45 -12.35
CA MET A 113 11.94 -22.50 -12.18
C MET A 113 11.92 -21.93 -10.77
N HIS A 114 11.46 -20.70 -10.63
CA HIS A 114 11.20 -20.10 -9.32
C HIS A 114 9.96 -19.21 -9.35
N MET A 115 9.45 -18.93 -8.15
CA MET A 115 8.30 -18.07 -7.92
C MET A 115 8.57 -17.22 -6.67
N TYR A 116 8.14 -15.97 -6.67
CA TYR A 116 8.10 -15.16 -5.44
C TYR A 116 6.71 -15.19 -4.80
N ASP A 117 6.66 -15.58 -3.54
CA ASP A 117 5.52 -15.28 -2.68
C ASP A 117 5.64 -13.81 -2.24
N ILE A 118 4.94 -12.92 -2.94
CA ILE A 118 4.99 -11.46 -2.70
C ILE A 118 4.50 -11.11 -1.29
N PHE A 119 3.46 -11.81 -0.79
CA PHE A 119 2.93 -11.59 0.56
C PHE A 119 3.95 -11.92 1.65
N LYS A 120 4.78 -12.95 1.44
CA LYS A 120 5.84 -13.35 2.39
C LYS A 120 7.21 -12.76 2.05
N GLY A 121 7.35 -12.08 0.91
CA GLY A 121 8.65 -11.63 0.39
C GLY A 121 9.66 -12.77 0.21
N LYS A 122 9.20 -13.97 -0.17
CA LYS A 122 10.01 -15.19 -0.16
C LYS A 122 10.13 -15.82 -1.55
N LEU A 123 11.37 -16.15 -1.94
CA LEU A 123 11.66 -16.96 -3.12
C LEU A 123 11.31 -18.44 -2.85
N LEU A 124 10.63 -19.06 -3.81
CA LEU A 124 10.32 -20.48 -3.87
C LEU A 124 10.96 -21.06 -5.12
N GLU A 125 11.94 -21.94 -4.95
CA GLU A 125 12.58 -22.65 -6.07
C GLU A 125 11.87 -23.97 -6.33
N LEU A 126 11.49 -24.20 -7.58
CA LEU A 126 10.71 -25.35 -8.03
C LEU A 126 11.64 -26.26 -8.83
N ASN A 127 12.36 -27.13 -8.12
CA ASN A 127 13.26 -28.09 -8.74
C ASN A 127 12.47 -29.34 -9.18
N ALA A 128 12.57 -29.69 -10.46
CA ALA A 128 11.91 -30.86 -11.05
C ALA A 128 12.36 -32.21 -10.45
N GLU A 129 13.48 -32.26 -9.71
CA GLU A 129 14.09 -33.51 -9.23
C GLU A 129 13.57 -34.03 -7.86
N SER A 130 12.51 -33.47 -7.29
CA SER A 130 12.01 -33.90 -5.96
C SER A 130 10.96 -35.03 -5.96
N LEU A 131 10.52 -35.52 -7.13
CA LEU A 131 9.52 -36.59 -7.23
C LEU A 131 10.10 -37.88 -7.82
N HIS A 132 11.10 -38.47 -7.17
CA HIS A 132 11.20 -39.93 -7.19
C HIS A 132 10.28 -40.45 -6.08
N CYS A 133 9.01 -40.68 -6.43
CA CYS A 133 8.20 -41.63 -5.66
C CYS A 133 8.95 -42.97 -5.72
N ASN A 134 9.64 -43.33 -4.65
CA ASN A 134 9.98 -44.71 -4.43
C ASN A 134 8.65 -45.46 -4.42
N GLU A 135 8.39 -46.26 -5.46
CA GLU A 135 7.44 -47.35 -5.40
C GLU A 135 7.92 -48.27 -4.27
N ALA A 136 7.49 -47.95 -3.04
CA ALA A 136 7.60 -48.85 -1.93
C ALA A 136 6.78 -50.07 -2.31
N LYS A 137 7.49 -51.18 -2.54
CA LYS A 137 6.91 -52.51 -2.75
C LYS A 137 5.78 -52.70 -1.74
N GLU A 138 4.58 -52.97 -2.25
CA GLU A 138 3.46 -53.42 -1.44
C GLU A 138 3.88 -54.68 -0.68
N GLU A 139 4.03 -54.57 0.64
CA GLU A 139 3.91 -55.72 1.53
C GLU A 139 2.48 -55.77 2.08
N PRO A 140 1.89 -56.97 2.21
CA PRO A 140 0.47 -57.13 2.43
C PRO A 140 0.06 -56.67 3.83
N PHE A 141 -0.95 -55.81 3.85
CA PHE A 141 -1.56 -55.21 5.03
C PHE A 141 -2.22 -56.27 5.92
N ASN A 142 -1.61 -56.58 7.06
CA ASN A 142 -2.23 -57.43 8.09
C ASN A 142 -3.14 -56.54 8.96
N ARG A 143 -4.45 -56.74 8.85
CA ARG A 143 -5.46 -56.06 9.67
C ARG A 143 -5.36 -56.59 11.09
N ASP A 144 -5.05 -55.72 12.05
CA ASP A 144 -5.71 -55.65 13.36
C ASP A 144 -5.03 -54.60 14.24
N LYS A 145 -5.65 -53.42 14.36
CA LYS A 145 -6.05 -52.79 15.64
C LYS A 145 -6.61 -51.40 15.42
N GLN A 146 -7.76 -51.19 16.04
CA GLN A 146 -8.54 -49.96 16.10
C GLN A 146 -7.92 -48.93 17.06
N ASN A 147 -8.07 -47.69 16.63
CA ASN A 147 -8.43 -46.48 17.37
C ASN A 147 -7.36 -45.57 18.02
N ASP A 148 -7.50 -44.32 17.58
CA ASP A 148 -7.32 -43.03 18.24
C ASP A 148 -6.04 -42.21 17.98
N GLU A 149 -6.31 -40.91 17.72
CA GLU A 149 -5.43 -39.76 17.46
C GLU A 149 -4.99 -39.47 16.02
N VAL A 150 -5.83 -38.67 15.34
CA VAL A 150 -5.47 -37.89 14.15
C VAL A 150 -4.55 -36.74 14.59
N ASN A 151 -3.24 -36.99 14.62
CA ASN A 151 -2.24 -35.93 14.68
C ASN A 151 -1.96 -35.45 13.25
N ALA A 152 -2.07 -34.14 13.03
CA ALA A 152 -1.78 -33.51 11.76
C ALA A 152 -0.32 -33.78 11.37
N TYR A 153 -0.14 -34.36 10.19
CA TYR A 153 1.16 -34.67 9.60
C TYR A 153 1.93 -33.36 9.32
N GLU A 154 2.79 -32.94 10.24
CA GLU A 154 3.91 -32.08 9.90
C GLU A 154 4.90 -32.89 9.05
N LEU A 155 4.99 -32.56 7.76
CA LEU A 155 6.02 -33.07 6.89
C LEU A 155 7.37 -32.49 7.34
N ASN A 156 8.08 -33.22 8.20
CA ASN A 156 9.50 -33.01 8.43
C ASN A 156 10.28 -33.46 7.19
N VAL A 157 10.53 -32.50 6.29
CA VAL A 157 11.48 -32.69 5.19
C VAL A 157 12.87 -32.38 5.75
N GLU A 158 13.57 -33.42 6.22
CA GLU A 158 15.00 -33.34 6.50
C GLU A 158 15.76 -33.08 5.19
N PHE A 159 16.45 -31.93 5.14
CA PHE A 159 17.29 -31.52 4.02
C PHE A 159 18.54 -32.41 3.96
N LEU A 160 18.55 -33.34 3.00
CA LEU A 160 19.78 -34.01 2.57
C LEU A 160 20.68 -33.02 1.84
N ASN A 161 21.65 -32.48 2.58
CA ASN A 161 22.81 -31.75 2.08
C ASN A 161 23.69 -32.65 1.19
N ASP A 162 23.62 -32.49 -0.14
CA ASP A 162 24.76 -32.61 -1.11
C ASP A 162 24.28 -32.70 -2.58
N LYS A 163 23.54 -31.70 -3.08
CA LYS A 163 23.28 -31.56 -4.53
C LYS A 163 23.58 -30.14 -4.98
N GLN A 164 24.35 -30.00 -6.07
CA GLN A 164 24.66 -28.71 -6.71
C GLN A 164 23.36 -27.90 -6.88
N HIS A 165 23.22 -26.79 -6.16
CA HIS A 165 22.05 -25.91 -6.27
C HIS A 165 21.98 -25.32 -7.69
N LYS A 166 21.16 -25.93 -8.56
CA LYS A 166 20.88 -25.44 -9.92
C LYS A 166 19.93 -24.23 -9.94
N GLY A 167 19.30 -23.90 -8.81
CA GLY A 167 18.39 -22.76 -8.68
C GLY A 167 19.07 -21.40 -8.79
N ILE A 168 18.27 -20.36 -9.00
CA ILE A 168 18.77 -18.99 -9.17
C ILE A 168 19.57 -18.52 -7.95
N SER A 169 19.17 -18.94 -6.74
CA SER A 169 19.86 -18.59 -5.50
C SER A 169 21.28 -19.15 -5.40
N GLY A 170 21.56 -20.27 -6.07
CA GLY A 170 22.89 -20.91 -6.10
C GLY A 170 23.79 -20.38 -7.22
N ILE A 171 23.23 -19.68 -8.21
CA ILE A 171 23.94 -19.33 -9.45
C ILE A 171 24.05 -17.82 -9.67
N ALA A 172 22.97 -17.07 -9.45
CA ALA A 172 22.94 -15.63 -9.64
C ALA A 172 23.43 -14.92 -8.38
N THR A 173 24.18 -13.83 -8.58
CA THR A 173 24.63 -13.00 -7.46
C THR A 173 23.43 -12.36 -6.79
N LYS A 174 23.24 -12.61 -5.49
CA LYS A 174 22.20 -11.96 -4.70
C LYS A 174 22.47 -10.46 -4.61
N ARG A 175 21.47 -9.66 -4.93
CA ARG A 175 21.50 -8.19 -4.85
C ARG A 175 20.11 -7.71 -4.51
N THR A 176 19.92 -7.26 -3.28
CA THR A 176 18.62 -6.80 -2.80
C THR A 176 18.49 -5.29 -2.96
N ILE A 177 17.48 -4.88 -3.72
CA ILE A 177 17.05 -3.49 -3.89
C ILE A 177 15.88 -3.28 -2.93
N PRO A 178 16.01 -2.43 -1.91
CA PRO A 178 14.92 -2.17 -0.98
C PRO A 178 13.76 -1.48 -1.72
N MET A 179 12.56 -2.00 -1.51
CA MET A 179 11.35 -1.31 -1.96
C MET A 179 11.12 -0.05 -1.12
N SER A 180 10.59 0.98 -1.75
CA SER A 180 10.17 2.22 -1.09
C SER A 180 8.84 2.68 -1.67
N LEU A 181 8.14 3.59 -0.99
CA LEU A 181 6.89 4.15 -1.50
C LEU A 181 7.09 4.82 -2.87
N ASP A 182 8.18 5.56 -3.06
CA ASP A 182 8.49 6.17 -4.36
C ASP A 182 8.65 5.12 -5.48
N LYS A 183 9.36 4.01 -5.20
CA LYS A 183 9.55 2.92 -6.18
C LYS A 183 8.23 2.21 -6.50
N LEU A 184 7.38 1.99 -5.49
CA LEU A 184 6.05 1.41 -5.66
C LEU A 184 5.18 2.28 -6.57
N ILE A 185 5.16 3.60 -6.36
CA ILE A 185 4.35 4.48 -7.21
C ILE A 185 4.95 4.57 -8.62
N GLU A 186 6.28 4.66 -8.73
CA GLU A 186 6.99 4.76 -10.02
C GLU A 186 6.81 3.52 -10.89
N MET A 187 6.88 2.31 -10.33
CA MET A 187 6.67 1.08 -11.11
C MET A 187 5.24 0.93 -11.64
N HIS A 188 4.27 1.62 -11.01
CA HIS A 188 2.90 1.73 -11.51
C HIS A 188 2.74 2.87 -12.55
N GLY A 189 3.78 3.68 -12.76
CA GLY A 189 3.84 4.77 -13.72
C GLY A 189 3.38 6.13 -13.18
N GLY A 190 3.29 6.32 -11.87
CA GLY A 190 2.98 7.62 -11.26
C GLY A 190 4.14 8.19 -10.46
N VAL A 191 3.86 9.25 -9.70
CA VAL A 191 4.83 9.89 -8.80
C VAL A 191 4.16 10.48 -7.56
N ILE A 192 4.90 10.52 -6.44
CA ILE A 192 4.46 11.21 -5.22
C ILE A 192 4.79 12.71 -5.36
N ASN A 193 3.76 13.55 -5.27
CA ASN A 193 3.91 15.00 -5.37
C ASN A 193 4.21 15.64 -4.00
N TYR A 194 5.49 15.73 -3.66
CA TYR A 194 5.94 16.36 -2.41
C TYR A 194 5.66 17.86 -2.33
N LYS A 195 5.43 18.56 -3.45
CA LYS A 195 5.12 20.01 -3.44
C LYS A 195 3.74 20.32 -2.83
N LEU A 196 2.83 19.34 -2.86
CA LEU A 196 1.47 19.47 -2.29
C LEU A 196 1.40 19.03 -0.82
N GLN A 197 2.48 18.46 -0.27
CA GLN A 197 2.49 17.98 1.09
C GLN A 197 2.43 19.15 2.09
N LYS A 198 1.47 19.09 3.01
CA LYS A 198 1.28 20.13 4.03
C LYS A 198 2.28 19.91 5.18
N ASP A 199 3.01 20.96 5.58
CA ASP A 199 3.95 20.93 6.73
C ASP A 199 3.30 20.39 8.03
N ILE A 200 1.99 20.56 8.18
CA ILE A 200 1.23 20.12 9.36
C ILE A 200 1.04 18.60 9.41
N LYS A 201 1.52 17.83 8.43
CA LYS A 201 1.38 16.36 8.41
C LYS A 201 2.67 15.66 8.81
N ASP A 202 3.60 16.37 9.45
CA ASP A 202 4.81 15.77 10.00
C ASP A 202 4.67 15.45 11.51
N VAL A 203 5.34 14.40 11.96
CA VAL A 203 5.44 13.99 13.38
C VAL A 203 6.93 13.84 13.73
N PRO A 204 7.60 14.96 14.03
CA PRO A 204 9.06 15.00 14.12
C PRO A 204 9.62 14.38 15.42
N ASP A 205 8.83 14.39 16.50
CA ASP A 205 9.30 14.01 17.84
C ASP A 205 8.20 13.38 18.72
N GLU A 206 8.62 12.87 19.87
CA GLU A 206 7.72 12.25 20.86
C GLU A 206 6.74 13.26 21.49
N GLU A 207 7.09 14.54 21.58
CA GLU A 207 6.17 15.57 22.07
C GLU A 207 4.97 15.73 21.11
N SER A 208 5.24 15.76 19.81
CA SER A 208 4.22 15.80 18.75
C SER A 208 3.34 14.56 18.79
N ARG A 209 3.94 13.37 18.98
CA ARG A 209 3.20 12.11 19.18
C ARG A 209 2.26 12.20 20.39
N GLU A 210 2.74 12.67 21.53
CA GLU A 210 1.92 12.83 22.73
C GLU A 210 0.75 13.81 22.52
N ASP A 211 1.01 14.94 21.87
CA ASP A 211 -0.01 15.93 21.57
C ASP A 211 -1.11 15.34 20.67
N ILE A 212 -0.76 14.60 19.62
CA ILE A 212 -1.71 13.92 18.74
C ILE A 212 -2.59 12.96 19.54
N LEU A 213 -2.00 12.17 20.44
CA LEU A 213 -2.75 11.21 21.28
C LEU A 213 -3.71 11.92 22.25
N LYS A 214 -3.26 13.01 22.88
CA LYS A 214 -4.08 13.82 23.80
C LYS A 214 -5.24 14.49 23.06
N ILE A 215 -4.97 15.09 21.90
CA ILE A 215 -6.02 15.74 21.09
C ILE A 215 -6.99 14.70 20.52
N ARG A 216 -6.51 13.54 20.06
CA ARG A 216 -7.39 12.44 19.59
C ARG A 216 -8.38 12.01 20.67
N LYS A 217 -7.96 11.96 21.94
CA LYS A 217 -8.87 11.67 23.06
C LYS A 217 -9.99 12.71 23.17
N VAL A 218 -9.67 13.99 23.02
CA VAL A 218 -10.66 15.08 23.01
C VAL A 218 -11.57 14.97 21.79
N MET A 219 -11.01 14.74 20.59
CA MET A 219 -11.78 14.51 19.36
C MET A 219 -12.80 13.38 19.54
N LYS A 220 -12.39 12.24 20.10
CA LYS A 220 -13.27 11.09 20.36
C LYS A 220 -14.41 11.45 21.33
N GLN A 221 -14.11 12.17 22.41
CA GLN A 221 -15.10 12.63 23.38
C GLN A 221 -16.13 13.59 22.77
N HIS A 222 -15.74 14.34 21.73
CA HIS A 222 -16.55 15.37 21.10
C HIS A 222 -16.83 15.09 19.61
N SER A 223 -16.82 13.82 19.19
CA SER A 223 -16.81 13.41 17.78
C SER A 223 -17.92 14.03 16.94
N GLU A 224 -19.15 14.10 17.46
CA GLU A 224 -20.29 14.71 16.77
C GLU A 224 -20.13 16.21 16.48
N HIS A 225 -19.31 16.91 17.27
CA HIS A 225 -19.12 18.36 17.22
C HIS A 225 -17.73 18.74 16.66
N TRP A 226 -16.85 17.77 16.41
CA TRP A 226 -15.46 18.02 16.06
C TRP A 226 -15.27 18.78 14.75
N ASN A 227 -15.91 18.33 13.67
CA ASN A 227 -15.83 19.02 12.38
C ASN A 227 -16.47 20.41 12.45
N PRO A 228 -17.70 20.58 13.00
CA PRO A 228 -18.28 21.91 13.27
C PRO A 228 -17.38 22.83 14.08
N PHE A 229 -16.69 22.29 15.09
CA PHE A 229 -15.75 23.02 15.93
C PHE A 229 -14.51 23.48 15.17
N SER A 230 -13.91 22.60 14.37
CA SER A 230 -12.73 22.90 13.56
C SER A 230 -13.04 23.97 12.51
N GLU A 231 -14.19 23.87 11.86
CA GLU A 231 -14.73 24.89 10.95
C GLU A 231 -14.93 26.23 11.66
N PHE A 232 -15.59 26.23 12.81
CA PHE A 232 -15.81 27.45 13.59
C PHE A 232 -14.49 28.14 13.98
N LEU A 233 -13.47 27.38 14.43
CA LEU A 233 -12.16 27.93 14.73
C LEU A 233 -11.50 28.57 13.51
N ARG A 234 -11.58 27.92 12.34
CA ARG A 234 -10.98 28.39 11.09
C ARG A 234 -11.62 29.69 10.61
N GLU A 235 -12.93 29.83 10.74
CA GLU A 235 -13.66 30.99 10.24
C GLU A 235 -13.66 32.18 11.21
N ASN A 236 -13.69 31.92 12.52
CA ASN A 236 -13.97 32.96 13.52
C ASN A 236 -12.79 33.26 14.45
N MET A 237 -11.84 32.33 14.58
CA MET A 237 -10.77 32.37 15.59
C MET A 237 -9.38 32.50 14.97
N ASN A 238 -9.23 33.39 13.98
CA ASN A 238 -7.92 33.72 13.38
C ASN A 238 -6.93 34.25 14.44
N PRO A 239 -5.76 33.62 14.59
CA PRO A 239 -4.72 34.07 15.50
C PRO A 239 -3.82 35.16 14.90
N ASP A 240 -3.05 35.82 15.76
CA ASP A 240 -1.88 36.61 15.39
C ASP A 240 -0.66 35.73 15.05
N GLU A 241 0.49 36.36 14.78
CA GLU A 241 1.74 35.67 14.40
C GLU A 241 2.24 34.72 15.49
N GLU A 242 2.00 35.05 16.76
CA GLU A 242 2.36 34.22 17.92
C GLU A 242 1.30 33.16 18.27
N GLY A 243 0.26 33.01 17.44
CA GLY A 243 -0.77 32.00 17.63
C GLY A 243 -1.84 32.39 18.68
N ARG A 244 -1.90 33.65 19.11
CA ARG A 244 -2.89 34.13 20.09
C ARG A 244 -4.17 34.56 19.38
N VAL A 245 -5.29 34.22 19.98
CA VAL A 245 -6.61 34.65 19.53
C VAL A 245 -7.21 35.57 20.59
N TYR A 246 -7.76 36.69 20.13
CA TYR A 246 -8.52 37.61 20.97
C TYR A 246 -9.82 38.02 20.26
N ARG A 247 -10.96 37.80 20.91
CA ARG A 247 -12.29 38.17 20.41
C ARG A 247 -13.14 38.75 21.53
N LYS A 248 -14.08 39.63 21.18
CA LYS A 248 -15.16 40.02 22.10
C LYS A 248 -16.08 38.82 22.29
N GLU A 249 -16.49 38.55 23.52
CA GLU A 249 -17.39 37.44 23.84
C GLU A 249 -18.70 37.55 23.04
N THR A 250 -19.27 38.74 22.93
CA THR A 250 -20.48 38.99 22.12
C THR A 250 -20.32 38.61 20.66
N THR A 251 -19.13 38.78 20.08
CA THR A 251 -18.84 38.36 18.70
C THR A 251 -18.80 36.84 18.58
N VAL A 252 -18.18 36.15 19.55
CA VAL A 252 -18.13 34.68 19.57
C VAL A 252 -19.52 34.08 19.74
N LEU A 253 -20.30 34.60 20.70
CA LEU A 253 -21.67 34.15 20.95
C LEU A 253 -22.57 34.38 19.74
N LYS A 254 -22.44 35.55 19.08
CA LYS A 254 -23.18 35.82 17.85
C LYS A 254 -22.80 34.86 16.73
N ALA A 255 -21.51 34.62 16.49
CA ALA A 255 -21.06 33.69 15.46
C ALA A 255 -21.54 32.25 15.70
N LEU A 256 -21.57 31.80 16.97
CA LEU A 256 -22.13 30.49 17.33
C LEU A 256 -23.64 30.42 17.09
N ALA A 257 -24.38 31.48 17.43
CA ALA A 257 -25.82 31.54 17.21
C ALA A 257 -26.18 31.59 15.70
N ASP A 258 -25.39 32.30 14.92
CA ASP A 258 -25.55 32.45 13.47
C ASP A 258 -25.07 31.20 12.69
N SER A 259 -24.35 30.28 13.34
CA SER A 259 -23.85 29.06 12.69
C SER A 259 -24.98 28.15 12.21
N SER A 260 -24.84 27.66 10.98
CA SER A 260 -25.77 26.71 10.37
C SER A 260 -25.50 25.25 10.80
N ASN A 261 -24.34 24.99 11.42
CA ASN A 261 -23.90 23.65 11.79
C ASN A 261 -24.36 23.24 13.22
N LYS A 262 -23.91 22.08 13.71
CA LYS A 262 -24.34 21.53 15.01
C LYS A 262 -23.78 22.30 16.22
N LEU A 263 -22.75 23.13 16.05
CA LEU A 263 -22.10 23.83 17.14
C LEU A 263 -22.75 25.20 17.40
N LYS A 264 -23.95 25.19 17.97
CA LYS A 264 -24.69 26.42 18.34
C LYS A 264 -24.57 26.80 19.81
N SER A 265 -24.18 25.85 20.65
CA SER A 265 -24.11 26.02 22.09
C SER A 265 -22.75 26.58 22.50
N ALA A 266 -22.75 27.77 23.09
CA ALA A 266 -21.57 28.37 23.72
C ALA A 266 -20.99 27.44 24.80
N HIS A 267 -21.85 26.82 25.60
CA HIS A 267 -21.42 25.84 26.60
C HIS A 267 -20.64 24.68 25.97
N LYS A 268 -21.12 24.13 24.84
CA LYS A 268 -20.43 23.02 24.16
C LYS A 268 -19.10 23.47 23.57
N PHE A 269 -19.05 24.65 22.96
CA PHE A 269 -17.81 25.23 22.44
C PHE A 269 -16.77 25.41 23.57
N TYR A 270 -17.17 25.99 24.70
CA TYR A 270 -16.28 26.19 25.84
C TYR A 270 -15.81 24.87 26.44
N GLN A 271 -16.69 23.87 26.57
CA GLN A 271 -16.31 22.54 27.04
C GLN A 271 -15.18 21.94 26.19
N ILE A 272 -15.30 21.99 24.86
CA ILE A 272 -14.26 21.47 23.96
C ILE A 272 -12.95 22.24 24.16
N MET A 273 -13.02 23.57 24.26
CA MET A 273 -11.84 24.43 24.45
C MET A 273 -11.14 24.17 25.80
N GLU A 274 -11.91 23.95 26.87
CA GLU A 274 -11.37 23.56 28.17
C GLU A 274 -10.71 22.17 28.13
N ASP A 275 -11.32 21.20 27.44
CA ASP A 275 -10.73 19.87 27.26
C ASP A 275 -9.43 19.93 26.45
N LEU A 276 -9.38 20.78 25.41
CA LEU A 276 -8.15 21.04 24.66
C LEU A 276 -7.10 21.79 25.50
N ALA A 277 -7.52 22.65 26.42
CA ALA A 277 -6.60 23.31 27.35
C ALA A 277 -6.01 22.31 28.36
N ARG A 278 -6.84 21.41 28.90
CA ARG A 278 -6.38 20.28 29.74
C ARG A 278 -5.44 19.36 28.99
N ALA A 279 -5.67 19.16 27.69
CA ALA A 279 -4.80 18.39 26.80
C ALA A 279 -3.48 19.11 26.46
N GLY A 280 -3.32 20.39 26.81
CA GLY A 280 -2.14 21.19 26.51
C GLY A 280 -2.09 21.75 25.07
N ALA A 281 -3.12 21.51 24.26
CA ALA A 281 -3.21 21.99 22.89
C ALA A 281 -3.55 23.49 22.81
N ILE A 282 -4.33 23.96 23.79
CA ILE A 282 -4.73 25.36 23.95
C ILE A 282 -4.13 25.91 25.25
N LEU A 283 -3.47 27.05 25.16
CA LEU A 283 -2.81 27.73 26.26
C LEU A 283 -3.54 29.04 26.57
N ASP A 284 -3.34 29.55 27.79
CA ASP A 284 -3.81 30.88 28.20
C ASP A 284 -5.33 31.12 28.00
N LEU A 285 -6.16 30.07 28.09
CA LEU A 285 -7.61 30.14 27.85
C LEU A 285 -8.32 31.02 28.89
N LYS A 286 -9.04 32.05 28.41
CA LYS A 286 -9.87 32.95 29.20
C LYS A 286 -11.14 33.30 28.44
N HIS A 287 -12.29 33.16 29.07
CA HIS A 287 -13.58 33.53 28.49
C HIS A 287 -14.49 34.32 29.47
N SER A 288 -13.87 35.03 30.41
CA SER A 288 -14.55 35.90 31.38
C SER A 288 -14.43 37.38 30.98
N GLU A 289 -15.22 38.25 31.61
CA GLU A 289 -15.13 39.72 31.45
C GLU A 289 -15.44 40.23 30.02
N GLY A 290 -16.34 39.59 29.28
CA GLY A 290 -16.75 40.07 27.94
C GLY A 290 -15.73 39.81 26.83
N LYS A 291 -14.68 39.01 27.09
CA LYS A 291 -13.61 38.69 26.15
C LYS A 291 -13.34 37.18 26.10
N TYR A 292 -12.95 36.72 24.92
CA TYR A 292 -12.50 35.36 24.66
C TYR A 292 -11.06 35.41 24.16
N GLN A 293 -10.16 34.74 24.87
CA GLN A 293 -8.73 34.72 24.60
C GLN A 293 -8.14 33.33 24.79
N PHE A 294 -7.22 32.95 23.91
CA PHE A 294 -6.38 31.76 24.08
C PHE A 294 -5.15 31.87 23.16
N ARG A 295 -4.25 30.88 23.24
CA ARG A 295 -3.12 30.73 22.33
C ARG A 295 -2.98 29.26 21.92
N PHE A 296 -2.76 28.99 20.64
CA PHE A 296 -2.40 27.64 20.21
C PHE A 296 -1.00 27.29 20.75
N LYS A 297 -0.78 26.03 21.16
CA LYS A 297 0.54 25.60 21.64
C LYS A 297 1.65 25.92 20.64
N ASN A 298 1.40 25.64 19.36
CA ASN A 298 2.29 25.93 18.23
C ASN A 298 1.53 25.90 16.89
N LYS A 299 2.23 26.15 15.77
CA LYS A 299 1.66 26.18 14.41
C LYS A 299 1.08 24.82 13.98
N ALA A 300 1.70 23.70 14.38
CA ALA A 300 1.22 22.35 14.03
C ALA A 300 -0.12 22.06 14.70
N ILE A 301 -0.22 22.31 16.01
CA ILE A 301 -1.46 22.15 16.79
C ILE A 301 -2.59 23.02 16.24
N LYS A 302 -2.30 24.25 15.81
CA LYS A 302 -3.29 25.07 15.08
C LYS A 302 -3.78 24.34 13.84
N GLY A 303 -2.86 23.82 13.02
CA GLY A 303 -3.20 23.06 11.81
C GLY A 303 -4.10 21.86 12.11
N TYR A 304 -3.76 21.09 13.13
CA TYR A 304 -4.51 19.91 13.56
C TYR A 304 -5.96 20.22 13.96
N LEU A 305 -6.18 21.40 14.57
CA LEU A 305 -7.49 21.83 15.06
C LEU A 305 -8.32 22.59 14.00
N TRP A 306 -7.68 23.14 12.97
CA TRP A 306 -8.36 23.86 11.89
C TRP A 306 -8.87 22.94 10.78
N ASP A 307 -8.22 21.80 10.60
CA ASP A 307 -8.65 20.77 9.68
C ASP A 307 -9.20 19.58 10.47
N GLY A 308 -10.53 19.41 10.44
CA GLY A 308 -11.23 18.39 11.23
C GLY A 308 -10.82 16.95 10.90
N GLY A 309 -10.22 16.70 9.73
CA GLY A 309 -9.66 15.40 9.36
C GLY A 309 -8.28 15.12 9.97
N SER A 310 -7.49 16.16 10.21
CA SER A 310 -6.04 16.03 10.44
C SER A 310 -5.66 15.15 11.62
N ILE A 311 -6.36 15.25 12.76
CA ILE A 311 -6.06 14.43 13.94
C ILE A 311 -6.34 12.95 13.69
N LEU A 312 -7.39 12.61 12.93
CA LEU A 312 -7.70 11.22 12.61
C LEU A 312 -6.62 10.61 11.72
N GLU A 313 -6.16 11.35 10.72
CA GLU A 313 -5.09 10.91 9.81
C GLU A 313 -3.75 10.73 10.56
N LEU A 314 -3.35 11.71 11.36
CA LEU A 314 -2.11 11.66 12.15
C LEU A 314 -2.13 10.54 13.18
N TYR A 315 -3.25 10.32 13.84
CA TYR A 315 -3.40 9.19 14.74
C TYR A 315 -3.31 7.85 13.99
N THR A 316 -3.96 7.73 12.84
CA THR A 316 -3.90 6.53 11.99
C THR A 316 -2.48 6.26 11.52
N TYR A 317 -1.75 7.30 11.11
CA TYR A 317 -0.34 7.23 10.78
C TYR A 317 0.51 6.68 11.94
N LEU A 318 0.30 7.17 13.17
CA LEU A 318 1.02 6.67 14.34
C LEU A 318 0.77 5.19 14.62
N GLN A 319 -0.44 4.69 14.34
CA GLN A 319 -0.76 3.26 14.48
C GLN A 319 -0.09 2.42 13.38
N GLU A 320 -0.08 2.92 12.15
CA GLU A 320 0.44 2.20 10.99
C GLU A 320 1.97 2.17 10.98
N LYS A 321 2.63 3.30 11.31
CA LYS A 321 4.10 3.44 11.36
C LYS A 321 4.78 2.40 12.26
N GLY A 322 4.10 1.91 13.30
CA GLY A 322 4.65 0.89 14.20
C GLY A 322 4.83 -0.50 13.56
N HIS A 323 4.22 -0.74 12.40
CA HIS A 323 4.15 -2.05 11.74
C HIS A 323 4.45 -1.97 10.24
N SER A 324 5.18 -0.95 9.79
CA SER A 324 5.49 -0.71 8.38
C SER A 324 6.94 -0.28 8.21
N ASP A 325 7.56 -0.68 7.10
CA ASP A 325 8.92 -0.30 6.74
C ASP A 325 8.97 1.17 6.31
N GLU A 326 7.95 1.61 5.58
CA GLU A 326 7.71 3.02 5.24
C GLU A 326 6.26 3.40 5.53
N CYS A 327 6.05 4.63 5.99
CA CYS A 327 4.71 5.16 6.23
C CYS A 327 4.73 6.68 6.04
N ARG A 328 3.72 7.22 5.37
CA ARG A 328 3.52 8.65 5.13
C ARG A 328 2.05 9.01 5.30
N VAL A 329 1.79 10.27 5.59
CA VAL A 329 0.45 10.85 5.81
C VAL A 329 0.25 12.04 4.87
N GLY A 330 -0.95 12.20 4.33
CA GLY A 330 -1.31 13.23 3.36
C GLY A 330 -0.56 13.10 2.03
N VAL A 331 -0.52 11.89 1.46
CA VAL A 331 0.27 11.58 0.26
C VAL A 331 -0.51 11.96 -0.99
N HIS A 332 0.07 12.82 -1.81
CA HIS A 332 -0.51 13.24 -3.08
C HIS A 332 0.12 12.42 -4.22
N LEU A 333 -0.72 11.74 -4.99
CA LEU A 333 -0.35 10.84 -6.07
C LEU A 333 -0.76 11.43 -7.42
N ASP A 334 0.21 11.51 -8.30
CA ASP A 334 0.08 11.89 -9.70
C ASP A 334 0.12 10.62 -10.56
N TRP A 335 -0.82 10.51 -11.50
CA TRP A 335 -1.11 9.27 -12.22
C TRP A 335 -0.27 9.05 -13.47
N ASP A 336 0.26 10.10 -14.07
CA ASP A 336 1.02 10.04 -15.32
C ASP A 336 2.53 10.20 -15.09
N GLY A 337 2.95 10.53 -13.87
CA GLY A 337 4.34 10.69 -13.49
C GLY A 337 4.89 12.08 -13.77
N VAL A 338 4.04 13.05 -14.18
CA VAL A 338 4.43 14.35 -14.70
C VAL A 338 3.87 15.49 -13.85
N LEU A 339 4.61 15.82 -12.78
CA LEU A 339 4.28 16.86 -11.79
C LEU A 339 4.00 18.27 -12.33
N GLU A 340 4.29 18.55 -13.61
CA GLU A 340 4.09 19.84 -14.28
C GLU A 340 3.37 19.66 -15.63
N GLY A 341 2.41 18.73 -15.68
CA GLY A 341 1.54 18.52 -16.83
C GLY A 341 0.64 19.72 -17.16
N PRO A 342 -0.03 19.72 -18.33
CA PRO A 342 -0.95 20.79 -18.71
C PRO A 342 -2.09 20.92 -17.69
N ALA A 343 -2.36 22.15 -17.24
CA ALA A 343 -3.39 22.42 -16.25
C ALA A 343 -4.77 21.88 -16.68
N GLY A 344 -5.41 21.09 -15.80
CA GLY A 344 -6.73 20.51 -16.03
C GLY A 344 -6.74 19.17 -16.76
N ILE A 345 -5.58 18.59 -17.06
CA ILE A 345 -5.46 17.25 -17.65
C ILE A 345 -4.97 16.21 -16.62
N ASP A 346 -4.25 16.66 -15.60
CA ASP A 346 -3.63 15.79 -14.60
C ASP A 346 -4.65 15.22 -13.59
N VAL A 347 -4.53 13.92 -13.33
CA VAL A 347 -5.33 13.19 -12.34
C VAL A 347 -4.52 13.09 -11.06
N LEU A 348 -4.94 13.86 -10.05
CA LEU A 348 -4.31 13.91 -8.73
C LEU A 348 -5.25 13.35 -7.68
N ASN A 349 -4.75 12.44 -6.84
CA ASN A 349 -5.47 11.93 -5.68
C ASN A 349 -4.66 12.11 -4.39
N GLU A 350 -5.34 12.34 -3.27
CA GLU A 350 -4.74 12.34 -1.94
C GLU A 350 -5.10 11.03 -1.23
N ILE A 351 -4.11 10.38 -0.63
CA ILE A 351 -4.28 9.25 0.27
C ILE A 351 -3.86 9.69 1.67
N ASP A 352 -4.79 9.56 2.61
CA ASP A 352 -4.64 10.06 3.97
C ASP A 352 -3.44 9.42 4.69
N VAL A 353 -3.30 8.09 4.61
CA VAL A 353 -2.09 7.38 5.07
C VAL A 353 -1.72 6.29 4.05
N LEU A 354 -0.46 6.31 3.61
CA LEU A 354 0.12 5.30 2.72
C LEU A 354 1.29 4.64 3.44
N SER A 355 1.26 3.32 3.56
CA SER A 355 2.35 2.54 4.15
C SER A 355 2.78 1.38 3.26
N LEU A 356 3.97 0.86 3.55
CA LEU A 356 4.56 -0.28 2.88
C LEU A 356 5.20 -1.21 3.92
N GLN A 357 4.84 -2.51 3.86
CA GLN A 357 5.50 -3.58 4.61
C GLN A 357 5.98 -4.65 3.63
N GLY A 358 7.29 -4.81 3.50
CA GLY A 358 7.93 -5.60 2.45
C GLY A 358 7.55 -5.06 1.07
N TYR A 359 6.67 -5.77 0.38
CA TYR A 359 6.14 -5.41 -0.94
C TYR A 359 4.64 -5.10 -0.91
N ILE A 360 4.03 -5.09 0.27
CA ILE A 360 2.58 -4.99 0.44
C ILE A 360 2.22 -3.56 0.87
N PRO A 361 1.60 -2.77 -0.02
CA PRO A 361 1.18 -1.43 0.35
C PRO A 361 -0.17 -1.43 1.07
N SER A 362 -0.35 -0.53 2.03
CA SER A 362 -1.65 -0.24 2.63
C SER A 362 -2.08 1.18 2.28
N PHE A 363 -3.23 1.29 1.62
CA PHE A 363 -3.91 2.54 1.32
C PHE A 363 -5.00 2.75 2.37
N ILE A 364 -4.91 3.85 3.10
CA ILE A 364 -5.83 4.14 4.19
C ILE A 364 -6.47 5.50 3.96
N SER A 365 -7.80 5.53 3.93
CA SER A 365 -8.57 6.77 3.96
C SER A 365 -9.21 6.98 5.33
N CYS A 366 -9.23 8.22 5.80
CA CYS A 366 -9.76 8.67 7.08
C CYS A 366 -10.93 9.60 6.86
N LYS A 367 -12.09 9.32 7.48
CA LYS A 367 -13.26 10.19 7.40
C LYS A 367 -13.81 10.50 8.80
N SER A 368 -13.70 11.77 9.20
CA SER A 368 -14.23 12.28 10.46
C SER A 368 -15.71 12.66 10.35
N GLY A 369 -16.46 12.42 11.42
CA GLY A 369 -17.88 12.76 11.56
C GLY A 369 -18.83 11.75 10.92
N LYS A 370 -20.12 12.10 10.88
CA LYS A 370 -21.16 11.27 10.28
C LYS A 370 -21.14 11.42 8.76
N LEU A 371 -20.88 10.32 8.07
CA LEU A 371 -20.91 10.25 6.61
C LEU A 371 -22.35 10.15 6.09
N SER A 372 -22.67 10.92 5.05
CA SER A 372 -23.86 10.66 4.25
C SER A 372 -23.69 9.38 3.41
N PRO A 373 -24.79 8.74 2.97
CA PRO A 373 -24.79 7.68 1.96
C PRO A 373 -23.82 7.93 0.79
N GLN A 374 -23.88 9.11 0.19
CA GLN A 374 -23.07 9.47 -0.97
C GLN A 374 -21.59 9.64 -0.60
N GLN A 375 -21.29 10.23 0.55
CA GLN A 375 -19.91 10.39 1.03
C GLN A 375 -19.27 9.04 1.36
N CYS A 376 -20.03 8.10 1.92
CA CYS A 376 -19.55 6.76 2.19
C CYS A 376 -19.20 6.02 0.90
N LEU A 377 -20.10 6.02 -0.08
CA LEU A 377 -19.84 5.40 -1.39
C LEU A 377 -18.65 6.06 -2.10
N HIS A 378 -18.57 7.39 -2.09
CA HIS A 378 -17.44 8.11 -2.68
C HIS A 378 -16.11 7.68 -2.06
N ALA A 379 -16.04 7.62 -0.72
CA ALA A 379 -14.82 7.21 -0.02
C ALA A 379 -14.41 5.77 -0.37
N LEU A 380 -15.37 4.84 -0.49
CA LEU A 380 -15.08 3.46 -0.87
C LEU A 380 -14.57 3.36 -2.31
N TYR A 381 -15.24 4.01 -3.27
CA TYR A 381 -14.87 3.94 -4.68
C TYR A 381 -13.55 4.65 -4.99
N GLU A 382 -13.32 5.81 -4.39
CA GLU A 382 -12.07 6.54 -4.52
C GLU A 382 -10.91 5.72 -3.98
N LEU A 383 -11.03 5.19 -2.76
CA LEU A 383 -9.99 4.37 -2.13
C LEU A 383 -9.67 3.13 -2.97
N ASP A 384 -10.69 2.43 -3.46
CA ASP A 384 -10.52 1.24 -4.29
C ASP A 384 -9.83 1.56 -5.62
N THR A 385 -10.25 2.64 -6.28
CA THR A 385 -9.68 3.09 -7.56
C THR A 385 -8.18 3.38 -7.41
N VAL A 386 -7.81 4.16 -6.39
CA VAL A 386 -6.40 4.57 -6.20
C VAL A 386 -5.54 3.39 -5.73
N ALA A 387 -6.04 2.58 -4.81
CA ALA A 387 -5.32 1.40 -4.32
C ALA A 387 -5.11 0.36 -5.43
N HIS A 388 -6.12 0.14 -6.29
CA HIS A 388 -5.98 -0.75 -7.43
C HIS A 388 -4.97 -0.21 -8.45
N ARG A 389 -4.99 1.10 -8.73
CA ARG A 389 -4.07 1.75 -9.67
C ARG A 389 -2.60 1.61 -9.25
N PHE A 390 -2.30 1.80 -7.96
CA PHE A 390 -0.93 1.95 -7.45
C PHE A 390 -0.42 0.83 -6.55
N GLY A 391 -1.27 -0.12 -6.15
CA GLY A 391 -0.85 -1.31 -5.40
C GLY A 391 -1.38 -2.63 -5.96
N GLY A 392 -2.22 -2.58 -7.00
CA GLY A 392 -2.70 -3.76 -7.71
C GLY A 392 -3.43 -4.75 -6.79
N LYS A 393 -3.31 -6.04 -7.09
CA LYS A 393 -3.96 -7.11 -6.28
C LYS A 393 -3.35 -7.30 -4.89
N TYR A 394 -2.16 -6.73 -4.65
CA TYR A 394 -1.44 -6.85 -3.38
C TYR A 394 -1.83 -5.76 -2.38
N ALA A 395 -2.54 -4.71 -2.81
CA ALA A 395 -2.90 -3.58 -1.97
C ALA A 395 -3.85 -3.99 -0.83
N LYS A 396 -3.50 -3.60 0.39
CA LYS A 396 -4.44 -3.53 1.51
C LYS A 396 -5.19 -2.21 1.47
N LYS A 397 -6.49 -2.25 1.74
CA LYS A 397 -7.37 -1.07 1.73
C LYS A 397 -8.06 -0.95 3.07
N ARG A 398 -8.02 0.23 3.68
CA ARG A 398 -8.68 0.50 4.95
C ARG A 398 -9.40 1.84 4.94
N LEU A 399 -10.63 1.86 5.41
CA LEU A 399 -11.38 3.08 5.67
C LEU A 399 -11.56 3.25 7.19
N VAL A 400 -10.92 4.28 7.73
CA VAL A 400 -11.00 4.65 9.14
C VAL A 400 -12.06 5.73 9.32
N VAL A 401 -12.98 5.51 10.25
CA VAL A 401 -14.10 6.44 10.52
C VAL A 401 -14.27 6.69 12.02
N THR A 402 -14.81 7.86 12.38
CA THR A 402 -15.13 8.18 13.79
C THR A 402 -16.57 7.85 14.17
N SER A 403 -17.35 7.29 13.26
CA SER A 403 -18.77 7.01 13.46
C SER A 403 -19.14 5.75 12.71
N GLU A 404 -20.03 4.95 13.30
CA GLU A 404 -20.49 3.72 12.67
C GLU A 404 -21.14 4.00 11.31
N ILE A 405 -20.79 3.15 10.36
CA ILE A 405 -21.33 3.15 9.01
C ILE A 405 -22.53 2.19 8.97
N ASN A 406 -23.55 2.51 8.17
CA ASN A 406 -24.70 1.63 7.98
C ASN A 406 -24.29 0.26 7.39
N GLU A 407 -24.95 -0.81 7.82
CA GLU A 407 -24.71 -2.21 7.40
C GLU A 407 -24.55 -2.38 5.88
N VAL A 408 -25.39 -1.73 5.06
CA VAL A 408 -25.32 -1.81 3.60
C VAL A 408 -23.95 -1.38 3.05
N TYR A 409 -23.32 -0.39 3.66
CA TYR A 409 -21.99 0.07 3.25
C TYR A 409 -20.87 -0.75 3.91
N GLN A 410 -21.14 -1.43 5.02
CA GLN A 410 -20.21 -2.40 5.58
C GLN A 410 -20.10 -3.63 4.67
N GLU A 411 -21.23 -4.14 4.19
CA GLU A 411 -21.29 -5.19 3.17
C GLU A 411 -20.56 -4.76 1.88
N ARG A 412 -20.82 -3.53 1.42
CA ARG A 412 -20.14 -3.00 0.24
C ARG A 412 -18.62 -2.90 0.42
N ALA A 413 -18.16 -2.44 1.59
CA ALA A 413 -16.73 -2.41 1.90
C ALA A 413 -16.12 -3.82 1.88
N LEU A 414 -16.81 -4.81 2.45
CA LEU A 414 -16.40 -6.21 2.42
C LEU A 414 -16.29 -6.77 1.00
N GLU A 415 -17.29 -6.52 0.13
CA GLU A 415 -17.26 -6.92 -1.29
C GLU A 415 -16.05 -6.35 -2.02
N MET A 416 -15.65 -5.12 -1.67
CA MET A 416 -14.50 -4.44 -2.25
C MET A 416 -13.18 -4.83 -1.56
N GLY A 417 -13.19 -5.67 -0.52
CA GLY A 417 -11.99 -6.01 0.25
C GLY A 417 -11.40 -4.81 1.00
N ILE A 418 -12.25 -3.89 1.46
CA ILE A 418 -11.88 -2.72 2.26
C ILE A 418 -12.17 -3.03 3.73
N GLU A 419 -11.13 -2.97 4.56
CA GLU A 419 -11.25 -3.09 6.01
C GLU A 419 -11.88 -1.80 6.58
N LEU A 420 -12.99 -1.92 7.32
CA LEU A 420 -13.56 -0.81 8.06
C LEU A 420 -13.03 -0.78 9.50
N LYS A 421 -12.57 0.39 9.94
CA LYS A 421 -12.12 0.60 11.33
C LYS A 421 -12.82 1.81 11.94
N VAL A 422 -13.52 1.60 13.06
CA VAL A 422 -14.17 2.67 13.82
C VAL A 422 -13.26 3.11 14.97
N GLU A 423 -12.97 4.41 15.09
CA GLU A 423 -12.06 4.99 16.08
C GLU A 423 -12.73 5.82 17.17
#